data_AF-A0A0R2C6N0-F1
#
_entry.id   AF-A0A0R2C6N0-F1
#
_cell.length_a   1.000
_cell.length_b   1.000
_cell.length_c   1.000
_cell.angle_alpha   90.00
_cell.angle_beta   90.00
_cell.angle_gamma   90.00
#
_symmetry.space_group_name_H-M   'P 1'
#
loop_
_entity.id
_entity.type
_entity.pdbx_description
1 polymer ?
#
loop_
_entity_poly.entity_id
_entity_poly.type
_entity_poly.pdbx_seq_one_letter_code
_entity_poly.pdbx_strand_id
1 'polypeptide(L)'
;MFIKGNHDSRAFFKFLQQHNYLLTNQRRKFIFHDVGCLLKFDHHQFFLTHYPLLLGISRNGINLHGHIHHASLNSVNNLNVGIDTSESDYLRQKIPFGTPFSQAQISEMVQAKKVDFQKRLF
;
A
#
# COMPACT_ATOMS: atom_id res chain seq x y z
N MET A 1 4.75 -8.73 1.36
CA MET A 1 5.92 -7.85 1.16
C MET A 1 6.00 -6.94 2.37
N PHE A 2 7.22 -6.66 2.86
CA PHE A 2 7.47 -5.71 3.94
C PHE A 2 8.36 -4.59 3.42
N ILE A 3 7.89 -3.35 3.59
CA ILE A 3 8.70 -2.14 3.39
C ILE A 3 9.06 -1.63 4.78
N LYS A 4 10.35 -1.52 5.07
CA LYS A 4 10.85 -1.16 6.39
C LYS A 4 10.36 0.23 6.83
N GLY A 5 9.71 0.30 8.00
CA GLY A 5 9.45 1.53 8.73
C GLY A 5 10.54 1.87 9.75
N ASN A 6 10.41 3.01 10.42
CA ASN A 6 11.33 3.42 11.48
C ASN A 6 11.29 2.50 12.72
N HIS A 7 10.13 1.89 13.00
CA HIS A 7 9.95 0.97 14.12
C HIS A 7 10.37 -0.48 13.80
N ASP A 8 10.66 -0.79 12.52
CA ASP A 8 11.07 -2.12 12.11
C ASP A 8 12.58 -2.31 12.34
N SER A 9 12.93 -3.11 13.34
CA SER A 9 14.34 -3.40 13.62
C SER A 9 14.97 -4.30 12.56
N ARG A 10 16.26 -4.06 12.23
CA ARG A 10 17.02 -4.95 11.34
C ARG A 10 17.13 -6.38 11.90
N ALA A 11 17.16 -6.51 13.23
CA ALA A 11 17.22 -7.81 13.89
C ALA A 11 15.96 -8.64 13.60
N PHE A 12 14.78 -8.03 13.68
CA PHE A 12 13.52 -8.69 13.36
C PHE A 12 13.45 -9.14 11.89
N PHE A 13 13.88 -8.31 10.95
CA PHE A 13 13.89 -8.69 9.53
C PHE A 13 14.87 -9.84 9.25
N LYS A 14 16.06 -9.83 9.89
CA LYS A 14 17.01 -10.95 9.81
C LYS A 14 16.39 -12.24 10.34
N PHE A 15 15.72 -12.18 11.48
CA PHE A 15 15.00 -13.31 12.05
C PHE A 15 13.95 -13.85 11.07
N LEU A 16 13.05 -12.99 10.56
CA LEU A 16 12.03 -13.42 9.60
C LEU A 16 12.63 -14.00 8.31
N GLN A 17 13.76 -13.48 7.85
CA GLN A 17 14.45 -14.00 6.66
C GLN A 17 15.05 -15.40 6.91
N GLN A 18 15.65 -15.62 8.08
CA GLN A 18 16.19 -16.93 8.48
C GLN A 18 15.09 -17.99 8.63
N HIS A 19 13.91 -17.58 9.09
CA HIS A 19 12.74 -18.45 9.29
C HIS A 19 11.73 -18.40 8.12
N ASN A 20 12.11 -17.84 6.97
CA ASN A 20 11.23 -17.70 5.83
C ASN A 20 11.03 -19.05 5.12
N TYR A 21 9.82 -19.35 4.68
CA TYR A 21 9.47 -20.61 4.02
C TYR A 21 8.95 -20.37 2.60
N LEU A 22 8.95 -21.44 1.80
CA LEU A 22 8.39 -21.43 0.46
C LEU A 22 6.89 -21.70 0.51
N LEU A 23 6.15 -20.93 -0.27
CA LEU A 23 4.75 -21.19 -0.58
C LEU A 23 4.64 -22.36 -1.55
N THR A 24 3.41 -22.86 -1.77
CA THR A 24 3.12 -23.93 -2.74
C THR A 24 3.61 -23.61 -4.16
N ASN A 25 3.68 -22.33 -4.52
CA ASN A 25 4.20 -21.84 -5.80
C ASN A 25 5.72 -21.59 -5.80
N GLN A 26 6.47 -22.14 -4.84
CA GLN A 26 7.92 -22.02 -4.70
C GLN A 26 8.44 -20.59 -4.46
N ARG A 27 7.57 -19.62 -4.17
CA ARG A 27 7.99 -18.26 -3.79
C ARG A 27 8.21 -18.17 -2.29
N ARG A 28 9.22 -17.41 -1.86
CA ARG A 28 9.39 -17.04 -0.45
C ARG A 28 8.15 -16.30 0.05
N LYS A 29 7.63 -16.69 1.22
CA LYS A 29 6.46 -16.05 1.85
C LYS A 29 6.71 -14.55 2.09
N PHE A 30 7.88 -14.21 2.60
CA PHE A 30 8.25 -12.84 2.93
C PHE A 30 9.30 -12.30 1.96
N ILE A 31 9.10 -11.04 1.54
CA ILE A 31 10.01 -10.26 0.70
C ILE A 31 10.18 -8.93 1.41
N PHE A 32 11.43 -8.47 1.58
CA PHE A 32 11.78 -7.30 2.37
C PHE A 32 12.43 -6.24 1.50
N HIS A 33 12.07 -4.97 1.72
CA HIS A 33 12.70 -3.81 1.10
C HIS A 33 13.02 -2.77 2.18
N ASP A 34 14.25 -2.25 2.16
CA ASP A 34 14.75 -1.30 3.18
C ASP A 34 14.21 0.12 2.99
N VAL A 35 13.86 0.52 1.76
CA VAL A 35 13.47 1.91 1.43
C VAL A 35 12.09 1.95 0.79
N GLY A 36 11.90 1.19 -0.29
CA GLY A 36 10.65 1.12 -1.03
C GLY A 36 10.71 0.14 -2.18
N CYS A 37 9.60 0.00 -2.89
CA CYS A 37 9.46 -0.88 -4.04
C CYS A 37 8.60 -0.20 -5.11
N LEU A 38 8.86 -0.50 -6.39
CA LEU A 38 8.00 -0.07 -7.50
C LEU A 38 7.22 -1.27 -8.02
N LEU A 39 5.89 -1.17 -8.04
CA LEU A 39 5.00 -2.15 -8.68
C LEU A 39 4.29 -1.50 -9.86
N LYS A 40 4.04 -2.27 -10.92
CA LYS A 40 3.30 -1.82 -12.10
C LYS A 40 2.16 -2.78 -12.38
N PHE A 41 0.94 -2.25 -12.35
CA PHE A 41 -0.27 -2.97 -12.73
C PHE A 41 -1.37 -1.96 -13.04
N ASP A 42 -2.40 -2.39 -13.78
CA ASP A 42 -3.59 -1.58 -14.08
C ASP A 42 -3.27 -0.17 -14.60
N HIS A 43 -2.29 -0.07 -15.50
CA HIS A 43 -1.76 1.17 -16.09
C HIS A 43 -1.18 2.21 -15.10
N HIS A 44 -0.95 1.82 -13.85
CA HIS A 44 -0.37 2.66 -12.80
C HIS A 44 1.06 2.24 -12.44
N GLN A 45 1.81 3.20 -11.90
CA GLN A 45 3.11 2.99 -11.26
C GLN A 45 2.96 3.24 -9.77
N PHE A 46 3.04 2.17 -8.97
CA PHE A 46 2.86 2.21 -7.53
C PHE A 46 4.20 2.27 -6.81
N PHE A 47 4.42 3.36 -6.10
CA PHE A 47 5.57 3.56 -5.22
C PHE A 47 5.18 3.11 -3.82
N LEU A 48 5.71 1.98 -3.39
CA LEU A 48 5.47 1.43 -2.07
C LEU A 48 6.51 2.00 -1.11
N THR A 49 6.04 2.79 -0.14
CA THR A 49 6.87 3.39 0.92
C THR A 49 6.21 3.12 2.27
N HIS A 50 6.98 3.18 3.36
CA HIS A 50 6.37 3.12 4.69
C HIS A 50 5.59 4.41 5.00
N TYR A 51 6.23 5.55 4.79
CA TYR A 51 5.68 6.88 5.01
C TYR A 51 4.91 7.39 3.79
N PRO A 52 3.88 8.22 3.99
CA PRO A 52 3.28 8.96 2.89
C PRO A 52 4.33 9.80 2.17
N LEU A 53 4.41 9.65 0.85
CA LEU A 53 5.32 10.40 -0.01
C LEU A 53 4.50 11.11 -1.09
N LEU A 54 4.49 12.43 -1.02
CA LEU A 54 3.91 13.27 -2.08
C LEU A 54 4.82 13.21 -3.32
N LEU A 55 4.48 12.31 -4.23
CA LEU A 55 5.00 12.32 -5.58
C LEU A 55 4.51 13.62 -6.23
N GLY A 56 5.39 14.36 -6.88
CA GLY A 56 5.03 15.58 -7.62
C GLY A 56 4.02 15.30 -8.75
N ILE A 57 4.00 16.16 -9.78
CA ILE A 57 3.08 15.97 -10.91
C ILE A 57 3.37 14.62 -11.58
N SER A 58 2.43 13.68 -11.43
CA SER A 58 2.51 12.35 -12.02
C SER A 58 1.14 11.97 -12.56
N ARG A 59 1.11 11.50 -13.81
CA ARG A 59 -0.14 11.15 -14.49
C ARG A 59 -0.74 9.85 -13.94
N ASN A 60 0.11 8.87 -13.67
CA ASN A 60 -0.28 7.51 -13.27
C ASN A 60 0.51 7.00 -12.05
N GLY A 61 1.28 7.87 -11.39
CA GLY A 61 2.07 7.52 -10.22
C GLY A 61 1.25 7.62 -8.95
N ILE A 62 1.22 6.54 -8.18
CA ILE A 62 0.47 6.46 -6.92
C ILE A 62 1.42 6.00 -5.83
N ASN A 63 1.42 6.70 -4.70
CA ASN A 63 2.11 6.25 -3.52
C ASN A 63 1.19 5.33 -2.69
N LEU A 64 1.61 4.08 -2.50
CA LEU A 64 1.01 3.18 -1.53
C LEU A 64 1.83 3.30 -0.24
N HIS A 65 1.20 3.78 0.82
CA HIS A 65 1.88 4.01 2.09
C HIS A 65 1.09 3.50 3.28
N GLY A 66 1.70 3.52 4.46
CA GLY A 66 1.02 3.29 5.74
C GLY A 66 1.33 4.42 6.70
N HIS A 67 1.79 4.05 7.89
CA HIS A 67 2.29 4.91 8.97
C HIS A 67 1.26 5.81 9.67
N ILE A 68 0.31 6.40 8.94
CA ILE A 68 -0.63 7.40 9.48
C ILE A 68 -1.94 6.82 10.02
N HIS A 69 -1.96 5.52 10.33
CA HIS A 69 -3.12 4.84 10.92
C HIS A 69 -4.41 5.02 10.09
N HIS A 70 -5.52 5.32 10.75
CA HIS A 70 -6.82 5.59 10.16
C HIS A 70 -6.88 6.92 9.37
N ALA A 71 -5.85 7.77 9.41
CA ALA A 71 -5.86 9.02 8.67
C ALA A 71 -5.70 8.81 7.16
N SER A 72 -6.21 9.74 6.37
CA SER A 72 -6.05 9.79 4.91
C SER A 72 -5.40 11.10 4.49
N LEU A 73 -4.52 11.04 3.50
CA LEU A 73 -4.05 12.25 2.84
C LEU A 73 -5.08 12.77 1.84
N ASN A 74 -5.26 14.09 1.84
CA ASN A 74 -6.08 14.80 0.86
C ASN A 74 -5.37 14.89 -0.51
N SER A 75 -5.04 13.75 -1.12
CA SER A 75 -4.37 13.64 -2.42
C SER A 75 -4.89 12.41 -3.18
N VAL A 76 -5.22 12.57 -4.46
CA VAL A 76 -5.60 11.46 -5.35
C VAL A 76 -4.46 10.46 -5.60
N ASN A 77 -3.20 10.92 -5.55
CA ASN A 77 -2.03 10.10 -5.84
C ASN A 77 -1.43 9.43 -4.60
N ASN A 78 -2.12 9.45 -3.47
CA ASN A 78 -1.67 8.83 -2.21
C ASN A 78 -2.78 7.94 -1.68
N LEU A 79 -2.47 6.65 -1.50
CA LEU A 79 -3.40 5.67 -0.97
C LEU A 79 -2.80 5.03 0.28
N ASN A 80 -3.46 5.22 1.41
CA ASN A 80 -3.08 4.59 2.66
C ASN A 80 -3.59 3.13 2.68
N VAL A 81 -2.65 2.18 2.74
CA VAL A 81 -2.90 0.74 2.80
C VAL A 81 -2.52 0.15 4.17
N GLY A 82 -2.45 1.01 5.20
CA GLY A 82 -2.27 0.61 6.59
C GLY A 82 -3.37 -0.32 7.09
N ILE A 83 -3.09 -1.07 8.16
CA ILE A 83 -3.99 -2.10 8.69
C ILE A 83 -5.36 -1.57 9.12
N ASP A 84 -5.39 -0.34 9.60
CA ASP A 84 -6.52 0.40 10.16
C ASP A 84 -6.91 1.60 9.29
N THR A 85 -6.49 1.60 8.02
CA THR A 85 -6.76 2.70 7.08
C THR A 85 -8.25 2.96 6.88
N SER A 86 -8.65 4.23 6.80
CA SER A 86 -10.01 4.61 6.38
C SER A 86 -10.24 4.37 4.88
N GLU A 87 -9.18 4.19 4.09
CA GLU A 87 -9.29 4.03 2.63
C GLU A 87 -10.02 2.74 2.24
N SER A 88 -10.14 1.77 3.15
CA SER A 88 -10.94 0.56 2.90
C SER A 88 -12.42 0.86 2.66
N ASP A 89 -12.91 2.03 3.07
CA ASP A 89 -14.29 2.48 2.81
C ASP A 89 -14.55 2.72 1.32
N TYR A 90 -13.49 2.85 0.50
CA TYR A 90 -13.61 2.89 -0.95
C TYR A 90 -13.89 1.51 -1.59
N LEU A 91 -13.79 0.41 -0.83
CA LEU A 91 -14.16 -0.92 -1.31
C LEU A 91 -15.67 -1.14 -1.22
N ARG A 92 -16.27 -1.71 -2.27
CA ARG A 92 -17.68 -2.13 -2.26
C ARG A 92 -17.96 -3.23 -1.24
N GLN A 93 -17.00 -4.14 -1.07
CA GLN A 93 -17.10 -5.22 -0.10
C GLN A 93 -16.15 -4.97 1.07
N LYS A 94 -16.71 -4.96 2.28
CA LYS A 94 -15.89 -4.91 3.50
C LYS A 94 -15.02 -6.16 3.62
N ILE A 95 -13.75 -5.95 3.94
CA ILE A 95 -12.81 -7.01 4.27
C ILE A 95 -12.64 -7.10 5.79
N PRO A 96 -12.32 -8.28 6.34
CA PRO A 96 -11.99 -8.40 7.76
C PRO A 96 -10.77 -7.54 8.12
N PHE A 97 -10.76 -7.00 9.34
CA PHE A 97 -9.61 -6.24 9.87
C PHE A 97 -8.31 -7.05 9.76
N GLY A 98 -7.21 -6.40 9.37
CA GLY A 98 -5.92 -7.08 9.17
C GLY A 98 -5.76 -7.81 7.84
N THR A 99 -6.79 -7.86 7.01
CA THR A 99 -6.71 -8.55 5.70
C THR A 99 -5.87 -7.72 4.71
N PRO A 100 -4.81 -8.30 4.11
CA PRO A 100 -4.06 -7.60 3.08
C PRO A 100 -4.91 -7.34 1.82
N PHE A 101 -4.70 -6.18 1.21
CA PHE A 101 -5.37 -5.84 -0.05
C PHE A 101 -4.75 -6.57 -1.25
N SER A 102 -5.61 -7.10 -2.11
CA SER A 102 -5.23 -7.58 -3.45
C SER A 102 -5.02 -6.43 -4.43
N GLN A 103 -4.33 -6.68 -5.55
CA GLN A 103 -4.14 -5.66 -6.60
C GLN A 103 -5.46 -5.12 -7.14
N ALA A 104 -6.47 -5.98 -7.33
CA ALA A 104 -7.79 -5.56 -7.79
C ALA A 104 -8.48 -4.61 -6.79
N GLN A 105 -8.35 -4.87 -5.49
CA GLN A 105 -8.87 -4.00 -4.43
C GLN A 105 -8.11 -2.67 -4.39
N ILE A 106 -6.79 -2.68 -4.56
CA ILE A 106 -6.01 -1.44 -4.69
C ILE A 106 -6.54 -0.60 -5.86
N SER A 107 -6.70 -1.20 -7.05
CA SER A 107 -7.25 -0.52 -8.23
C SER A 107 -8.65 0.06 -7.98
N GLU A 108 -9.52 -0.69 -7.30
CA GLU A 108 -10.85 -0.23 -6.92
C GLU A 108 -10.79 1.01 -6.02
N MET A 109 -9.98 0.96 -4.96
CA MET A 109 -9.84 2.08 -4.03
C MET A 109 -9.27 3.33 -4.72
N VAL A 110 -8.25 3.16 -5.59
CA VAL A 110 -7.69 4.26 -6.38
C VAL A 110 -8.76 4.94 -7.23
N GLN A 111 -9.55 4.15 -7.96
CA GLN A 111 -10.56 4.68 -8.86
C GLN A 111 -11.70 5.37 -8.08
N ALA A 112 -12.15 4.77 -6.99
CA ALA A 112 -13.19 5.33 -6.14
C ALA A 112 -12.74 6.63 -5.46
N LYS A 113 -11.50 6.69 -4.96
CA LYS A 113 -10.91 7.92 -4.40
C LYS A 113 -10.81 9.02 -5.45
N LYS A 114 -10.39 8.69 -6.67
CA LYS A 114 -10.34 9.66 -7.78
C LYS A 114 -11.73 10.25 -8.07
N VAL A 115 -12.76 9.41 -8.14
CA VAL A 115 -14.15 9.85 -8.35
C VAL A 115 -14.63 10.73 -7.20
N ASP A 116 -14.31 10.38 -5.96
CA ASP A 116 -14.66 11.18 -4.78
C ASP A 116 -14.02 12.59 -4.82
N PHE A 117 -12.74 12.69 -5.20
CA PHE A 117 -12.08 13.98 -5.37
C PHE A 117 -12.71 14.83 -6.49
N GLN A 118 -13.14 14.20 -7.58
CA GLN A 118 -13.80 14.91 -8.68
C GLN A 118 -15.12 15.57 -8.25
N LYS A 119 -15.83 14.98 -7.27
CA LYS A 119 -17.06 15.58 -6.71
C LYS A 119 -16.81 16.85 -5.91
N ARG A 120 -15.57 17.09 -5.44
CA ARG A 120 -15.21 18.27 -4.63
C ARG A 120 -14.84 19.49 -5.48
N LEU A 121 -14.75 19.30 -6.80
CA LEU A 121 -14.44 20.36 -7.76
C LEU A 121 -15.70 21.04 -8.32
N PHE A 122 -16.88 20.59 -7.88
CA PHE A 122 -18.21 21.12 -8.22
C PHE A 122 -19.04 21.28 -6.94
#